data_AF-A0A7G5IKH1-F1
#
_entry.id   AF-A0A7G5IKH1-F1
#
_cell.length_a   1.000
_cell.length_b   1.000
_cell.length_c   1.000
_cell.angle_alpha   90.00
_cell.angle_beta   90.00
_cell.angle_gamma   90.00
#
_symmetry.space_group_name_H-M   'P 1'
#
loop_
_entity.id
_entity.type
_entity.pdbx_description
1 polymer ?
#
loop_
_entity_poly.entity_id
_entity_poly.type
_entity_poly.pdbx_seq_one_letter_code
_entity_poly.pdbx_strand_id
1 'polypeptide(L)'
;MMRYDFLLVVAAAAAAAVPAQAANQLLFSSGGPDGRMASASGPAPGDARETETADDFVLGRASRIAGGQFTGLVPLGGASVQQVEIEFYRVFPGDSANPPSGRVPTRENSPADEDFAARDSAAGELSYRGALGNAPFTVANSVVTGINPLPGVFTGGEGAVTGQLLTVDFSFADPLLLEAGHYFFRPEVRLSDGTFLWLSAAKPIVAPGTPFVPDLQSWIRDSGLSPDWLRIGTDITREAPFNASFSLTGSAVPEPASWAMMIIGFGLVGAALRRKAAIA
;
A
#
# COMPACT_ATOMS: atom_id res chain seq x y z
N MET A 1 27.97 -29.13 43.93
CA MET A 1 27.66 -29.48 42.52
C MET A 1 26.40 -28.81 41.95
N MET A 2 25.42 -28.34 42.75
CA MET A 2 24.15 -27.74 42.26
C MET A 2 24.21 -26.30 41.70
N ARG A 3 25.37 -25.64 41.69
CA ARG A 3 25.48 -24.20 41.41
C ARG A 3 25.67 -23.84 39.93
N TYR A 4 26.00 -24.83 39.08
CA TYR A 4 26.26 -24.62 37.65
C TYR A 4 25.04 -24.91 36.77
N ASP A 5 24.15 -25.81 37.18
CA ASP A 5 22.96 -26.18 36.40
C ASP A 5 21.92 -25.06 36.32
N PHE A 6 21.83 -24.20 37.34
CA PHE A 6 20.86 -23.09 37.37
C PHE A 6 21.28 -21.92 36.46
N LEU A 7 22.59 -21.70 36.27
CA LEU A 7 23.12 -20.67 35.37
C LEU A 7 22.98 -21.07 33.90
N LEU A 8 23.03 -22.37 33.58
CA LEU A 8 22.81 -22.88 32.23
C LEU A 8 21.35 -22.74 31.76
N VAL A 9 20.37 -22.89 32.67
CA VAL A 9 18.93 -22.74 32.33
C VAL A 9 18.55 -21.27 32.07
N VAL A 10 19.14 -20.32 32.78
CA VAL A 10 18.91 -18.88 32.55
C VAL A 10 19.60 -18.40 31.26
N ALA A 11 20.79 -18.92 30.96
CA ALA A 11 21.50 -18.60 29.70
C ALA A 11 20.77 -19.16 28.46
N ALA A 12 20.16 -20.36 28.56
CA ALA A 12 19.38 -20.94 27.46
C ALA A 12 18.06 -20.19 27.20
N ALA A 13 17.44 -19.59 28.22
CA ALA A 13 16.22 -18.78 28.08
C ALA A 13 16.51 -17.38 27.49
N ALA A 14 17.68 -16.80 27.78
CA ALA A 14 18.08 -15.51 27.21
C ALA A 14 18.57 -15.62 25.75
N ALA A 15 19.14 -16.75 25.35
CA ALA A 15 19.59 -16.99 23.97
C ALA A 15 18.46 -17.21 22.96
N ALA A 16 17.23 -17.47 23.42
CA ALA A 16 16.05 -17.63 22.55
C ALA A 16 15.37 -16.30 22.18
N ALA A 17 15.88 -15.16 22.65
CA ALA A 17 15.27 -13.84 22.50
C ALA A 17 15.97 -12.94 21.47
N VAL A 18 16.78 -13.50 20.56
CA VAL A 18 17.18 -12.74 19.36
C VAL A 18 15.99 -12.82 18.41
N PRO A 19 15.29 -11.70 18.10
CA PRO A 19 14.26 -11.74 17.08
C PRO A 19 14.96 -12.14 15.78
N ALA A 20 14.64 -13.33 15.26
CA ALA A 20 15.01 -13.67 13.90
C ALA A 20 14.44 -12.56 13.01
N GLN A 21 15.30 -11.87 12.25
CA GLN A 21 14.86 -10.90 11.27
C GLN A 21 14.06 -11.69 10.22
N ALA A 22 12.73 -11.65 10.31
CA ALA A 22 11.89 -12.33 9.34
C ALA A 22 12.17 -11.71 7.96
N ALA A 23 12.51 -12.56 6.98
CA ALA A 23 12.66 -12.11 5.61
C ALA A 23 11.34 -11.46 5.14
N ASN A 24 11.43 -10.41 4.32
CA ASN A 24 10.24 -9.79 3.75
C ASN A 24 9.48 -10.81 2.91
N GLN A 25 8.18 -10.89 3.14
CA GLN A 25 7.22 -11.72 2.43
C GLN A 25 6.21 -10.82 1.70
N LEU A 26 5.50 -11.40 0.73
CA LEU A 26 4.35 -10.73 0.13
C LEU A 26 3.25 -10.57 1.17
N LEU A 27 2.83 -9.33 1.43
CA LEU A 27 1.72 -9.00 2.33
C LEU A 27 0.41 -8.82 1.54
N PHE A 28 0.51 -8.24 0.34
CA PHE A 28 -0.62 -7.92 -0.50
C PHE A 28 -0.22 -7.87 -1.98
N SER A 29 -1.12 -8.26 -2.89
CA SER A 29 -1.01 -8.01 -4.33
C SER A 29 -2.39 -7.92 -4.97
N SER A 30 -2.63 -6.87 -5.75
CA SER A 30 -3.83 -6.73 -6.59
C SER A 30 -3.70 -7.40 -7.96
N GLY A 31 -2.49 -7.85 -8.32
CA GLY A 31 -2.18 -8.48 -9.61
C GLY A 31 -1.52 -7.54 -10.61
N GLY A 32 -1.23 -8.08 -11.79
CA GLY A 32 -0.57 -7.36 -12.87
C GLY A 32 -1.53 -6.48 -13.69
N PRO A 33 -0.98 -5.60 -14.55
CA PRO A 33 -1.78 -4.73 -15.40
C PRO A 33 -2.74 -5.48 -16.33
N ASP A 34 -3.96 -4.98 -16.49
CA ASP A 34 -5.01 -5.62 -17.31
C ASP A 34 -5.27 -4.92 -18.65
N GLY A 35 -4.61 -3.78 -18.91
CA GLY A 35 -4.74 -3.02 -20.16
C GLY A 35 -6.03 -2.23 -20.30
N ARG A 36 -6.80 -2.03 -19.22
CA ARG A 36 -8.09 -1.33 -19.30
C ARG A 36 -7.99 0.17 -19.04
N MET A 37 -7.38 0.56 -17.93
CA MET A 37 -7.34 1.94 -17.46
C MET A 37 -5.93 2.34 -17.06
N ALA A 38 -5.59 3.61 -17.27
CA ALA A 38 -4.44 4.23 -16.65
C ALA A 38 -4.85 5.56 -16.02
N SER A 39 -4.37 5.87 -14.82
CA SER A 39 -4.70 7.13 -14.14
C SER A 39 -3.45 7.90 -13.75
N ALA A 40 -3.47 9.22 -13.91
CA ALA A 40 -2.34 10.05 -13.53
C ALA A 40 -2.06 9.93 -12.02
N SER A 41 -0.79 9.76 -11.67
CA SER A 41 -0.33 9.70 -10.28
C SER A 41 1.05 10.31 -10.18
N GLY A 42 1.09 11.64 -10.18
CA GLY A 42 2.28 12.38 -10.52
C GLY A 42 2.12 13.88 -10.32
N PRO A 43 3.23 14.59 -10.15
CA PRO A 43 3.21 16.03 -10.21
C PRO A 43 2.77 16.45 -11.61
N ALA A 44 2.08 17.56 -11.71
CA ALA A 44 1.61 18.05 -12.99
C ALA A 44 2.78 18.49 -13.89
N PRO A 45 2.77 18.19 -15.19
CA PRO A 45 3.64 18.86 -16.13
C PRO A 45 3.20 20.33 -16.30
N GLY A 46 4.10 21.28 -16.06
CA GLY A 46 3.85 22.71 -16.27
C GLY A 46 2.80 23.30 -15.32
N ASP A 47 1.77 23.91 -15.90
CA ASP A 47 0.65 24.61 -15.26
C ASP A 47 -0.57 23.70 -14.98
N ALA A 48 -0.44 22.39 -15.20
CA ALA A 48 -1.43 21.42 -14.78
C ALA A 48 -1.51 21.29 -13.24
N ARG A 49 -2.53 20.59 -12.74
CA ARG A 49 -2.68 20.29 -11.32
C ARG A 49 -2.03 18.96 -10.99
N GLU A 50 -1.40 18.89 -9.82
CA GLU A 50 -0.91 17.62 -9.27
C GLU A 50 -2.10 16.66 -9.14
N THR A 51 -1.89 15.40 -9.56
CA THR A 51 -2.93 14.38 -9.61
C THR A 51 -2.49 13.18 -8.80
N GLU A 52 -3.41 12.71 -7.97
CA GLU A 52 -3.18 11.65 -7.01
C GLU A 52 -4.13 10.51 -7.30
N THR A 53 -3.59 9.30 -7.52
CA THR A 53 -4.39 8.07 -7.59
C THR A 53 -4.09 7.20 -6.39
N ALA A 54 -5.13 6.67 -5.75
CA ALA A 54 -5.02 5.74 -4.62
C ALA A 54 -5.87 4.48 -4.82
N ASP A 55 -5.41 3.35 -4.31
CA ASP A 55 -6.14 2.08 -4.30
C ASP A 55 -5.97 1.34 -2.98
N ASP A 56 -6.93 0.51 -2.61
CA ASP A 56 -7.00 -0.04 -1.26
C ASP A 56 -6.30 -1.38 -1.08
N PHE A 57 -5.91 -1.64 0.17
CA PHE A 57 -5.44 -2.95 0.62
C PHE A 57 -5.87 -3.21 2.06
N VAL A 58 -5.89 -4.48 2.45
CA VAL A 58 -6.23 -4.92 3.80
C VAL A 58 -5.07 -5.70 4.43
N LEU A 59 -4.78 -5.38 5.69
CA LEU A 59 -3.89 -6.16 6.54
C LEU A 59 -4.71 -6.89 7.59
N GLY A 60 -4.67 -8.22 7.60
CA GLY A 60 -5.37 -9.05 8.58
C GLY A 60 -4.72 -9.08 9.97
N ARG A 61 -3.54 -8.48 10.14
CA ARG A 61 -2.76 -8.39 11.39
C ARG A 61 -1.77 -7.23 11.30
N ALA A 62 -1.29 -6.77 12.45
CA ALA A 62 -0.21 -5.79 12.49
C ALA A 62 0.99 -6.25 11.68
N SER A 63 1.50 -5.39 10.79
CA SER A 63 2.56 -5.73 9.84
C SER A 63 3.50 -4.54 9.65
N ARG A 64 4.78 -4.83 9.44
CA ARG A 64 5.78 -3.85 8.99
C ARG A 64 5.87 -3.92 7.48
N ILE A 65 5.39 -2.91 6.78
CA ILE A 65 5.57 -2.74 5.34
C ILE A 65 6.98 -2.21 5.10
N ALA A 66 7.77 -2.93 4.32
CA ALA A 66 9.16 -2.59 4.05
C ALA A 66 9.41 -2.19 2.59
N GLY A 67 8.49 -2.48 1.69
CA GLY A 67 8.63 -2.17 0.28
C GLY A 67 7.49 -2.75 -0.53
N GLY A 68 7.68 -2.85 -1.84
CA GLY A 68 6.66 -3.35 -2.73
C GLY A 68 6.98 -3.06 -4.18
N GLN A 69 5.97 -3.21 -5.02
CA GLN A 69 6.09 -2.97 -6.45
C GLN A 69 4.79 -2.37 -6.98
N PHE A 70 4.88 -1.42 -7.91
CA PHE A 70 3.73 -0.91 -8.66
C PHE A 70 4.09 -0.73 -10.13
N THR A 71 3.10 -0.80 -11.02
CA THR A 71 3.35 -0.76 -12.47
C THR A 71 2.53 0.33 -13.15
N GLY A 72 3.18 1.15 -13.95
CA GLY A 72 2.55 2.23 -14.70
C GLY A 72 3.06 2.35 -16.14
N LEU A 73 2.64 3.42 -16.81
CA LEU A 73 3.15 3.85 -18.10
C LEU A 73 3.97 5.12 -17.94
N VAL A 74 5.06 5.17 -18.70
CA VAL A 74 5.79 6.40 -19.01
C VAL A 74 5.66 6.71 -20.50
N PRO A 75 5.83 7.97 -20.93
CA PRO A 75 5.85 8.32 -22.35
C PRO A 75 6.87 7.48 -23.14
N LEU A 76 6.53 7.15 -24.38
CA LEU A 76 7.50 6.58 -25.32
C LEU A 76 8.65 7.58 -25.54
N GLY A 77 9.89 7.07 -25.63
CA GLY A 77 11.08 7.92 -25.79
C GLY A 77 11.97 8.01 -24.55
N GLY A 78 11.61 7.32 -23.46
CA GLY A 78 12.55 7.02 -22.36
C GLY A 78 12.62 8.08 -21.26
N ALA A 79 11.48 8.68 -20.89
CA ALA A 79 11.40 9.52 -19.69
C ALA A 79 11.95 8.75 -18.47
N SER A 80 12.86 9.38 -17.72
CA SER A 80 13.46 8.79 -16.53
C SER A 80 12.68 9.15 -15.28
N VAL A 81 12.67 8.24 -14.29
CA VAL A 81 12.08 8.50 -12.98
C VAL A 81 13.03 9.38 -12.17
N GLN A 82 12.55 10.56 -11.77
CA GLN A 82 13.31 11.53 -10.98
C GLN A 82 13.02 11.42 -9.48
N GLN A 83 11.80 11.05 -9.12
CA GLN A 83 11.35 10.96 -7.74
C GLN A 83 10.18 9.98 -7.66
N VAL A 84 10.15 9.21 -6.58
CA VAL A 84 9.01 8.40 -6.16
C VAL A 84 8.62 8.85 -4.76
N GLU A 85 7.34 9.14 -4.59
CA GLU A 85 6.71 9.39 -3.30
C GLU A 85 5.64 8.34 -3.07
N ILE A 86 5.46 7.91 -1.82
CA ILE A 86 4.43 6.94 -1.45
C ILE A 86 3.73 7.43 -0.20
N GLU A 87 2.43 7.54 -0.28
CA GLU A 87 1.56 7.95 0.82
C GLU A 87 0.58 6.83 1.19
N PHE A 88 0.17 6.85 2.45
CA PHE A 88 -0.84 5.96 3.00
C PHE A 88 -1.95 6.75 3.64
N TYR A 89 -3.18 6.38 3.29
CA TYR A 89 -4.40 7.00 3.83
C TYR A 89 -5.22 5.96 4.58
N ARG A 90 -5.95 6.41 5.61
CA ARG A 90 -7.06 5.63 6.16
C ARG A 90 -8.27 5.70 5.25
N VAL A 91 -9.20 4.79 5.44
CA VAL A 91 -10.54 4.91 4.86
C VAL A 91 -11.28 6.06 5.54
N PHE A 92 -11.89 6.95 4.74
CA PHE A 92 -12.76 8.02 5.21
C PHE A 92 -13.88 7.47 6.12
N PRO A 93 -14.21 8.12 7.25
CA PRO A 93 -13.77 9.45 7.68
C PRO A 93 -12.60 9.45 8.67
N GLY A 94 -11.78 8.39 8.73
CA GLY A 94 -10.81 8.16 9.82
C GLY A 94 -9.97 9.37 10.22
N ASP A 95 -9.36 10.06 9.24
CA ASP A 95 -8.52 11.24 9.42
C ASP A 95 -9.11 12.44 8.64
N SER A 96 -10.42 12.70 8.73
CA SER A 96 -11.10 13.68 7.87
C SER A 96 -12.00 14.65 8.65
N ALA A 97 -12.11 15.88 8.15
CA ALA A 97 -13.03 16.88 8.70
C ALA A 97 -14.45 16.58 8.22
N ASN A 98 -15.34 16.17 9.12
CA ASN A 98 -16.68 15.70 8.76
C ASN A 98 -17.71 16.85 8.76
N PRO A 99 -17.89 17.53 7.60
CA PRO A 99 -19.18 17.45 6.92
C PRO A 99 -19.06 17.13 5.42
N PRO A 100 -20.15 16.75 4.74
CA PRO A 100 -20.12 16.50 3.30
C PRO A 100 -19.69 17.75 2.54
N SER A 101 -18.69 17.63 1.67
CA SER A 101 -18.27 18.74 0.82
C SER A 101 -19.35 19.17 -0.19
N GLY A 102 -20.24 18.23 -0.56
CA GLY A 102 -21.26 18.42 -1.60
C GLY A 102 -20.67 18.51 -3.02
N ARG A 103 -19.36 18.27 -3.17
CA ARG A 103 -18.63 18.43 -4.44
C ARG A 103 -18.50 17.14 -5.23
N VAL A 104 -18.66 15.98 -4.58
CA VAL A 104 -18.53 14.66 -5.18
C VAL A 104 -19.75 13.78 -4.91
N PRO A 105 -20.04 12.76 -5.74
CA PRO A 105 -21.19 11.89 -5.55
C PRO A 105 -21.18 11.16 -4.20
N THR A 106 -20.01 10.73 -3.72
CA THR A 106 -19.84 10.11 -2.40
C THR A 106 -18.37 10.14 -1.96
N ARG A 107 -18.15 10.21 -0.63
CA ARG A 107 -16.86 9.94 0.02
C ARG A 107 -16.86 8.63 0.83
N GLU A 108 -17.98 7.90 0.80
CA GLU A 108 -18.12 6.61 1.47
C GLU A 108 -17.04 5.65 0.98
N ASN A 109 -16.21 5.14 1.89
CA ASN A 109 -15.07 4.26 1.61
C ASN A 109 -14.03 4.86 0.64
N SER A 110 -13.91 6.19 0.57
CA SER A 110 -12.81 6.86 -0.14
C SER A 110 -11.56 6.97 0.74
N PRO A 111 -10.41 7.40 0.20
CA PRO A 111 -9.31 7.84 1.04
C PRO A 111 -9.72 9.05 1.91
N ALA A 112 -9.09 9.15 3.08
CA ALA A 112 -9.21 10.30 3.96
C ALA A 112 -8.72 11.61 3.30
N ASP A 113 -8.99 12.74 3.94
CA ASP A 113 -8.58 14.06 3.45
C ASP A 113 -7.06 14.21 3.43
N GLU A 114 -6.39 13.74 4.48
CA GLU A 114 -4.94 13.81 4.67
C GLU A 114 -4.34 12.40 4.75
N ASP A 115 -3.10 12.26 4.30
CA ASP A 115 -2.32 11.06 4.56
C ASP A 115 -1.92 10.99 6.05
N PHE A 116 -1.66 9.80 6.55
CA PHE A 116 -1.11 9.63 7.90
C PHE A 116 0.36 9.20 7.89
N ALA A 117 0.91 8.91 6.72
CA ALA A 117 2.29 8.50 6.51
C ALA A 117 2.69 8.66 5.05
N ALA A 118 3.80 9.37 4.82
CA ALA A 118 4.45 9.50 3.53
C ALA A 118 5.90 9.01 3.57
N ARG A 119 6.46 8.68 2.40
CA ARG A 119 7.87 8.36 2.17
C ARG A 119 8.31 8.98 0.85
N ASP A 120 9.38 9.76 0.88
CA ASP A 120 9.94 10.40 -0.32
C ASP A 120 11.38 9.93 -0.61
N SER A 121 11.62 9.55 -1.88
CA SER A 121 12.94 9.23 -2.39
C SER A 121 13.92 10.39 -2.38
N ALA A 122 13.46 11.63 -2.59
CA ALA A 122 14.32 12.82 -2.56
C ALA A 122 14.76 13.17 -1.13
N ALA A 123 13.94 12.83 -0.14
CA ALA A 123 14.28 12.90 1.29
C ALA A 123 15.12 11.70 1.79
N GLY A 124 15.33 10.67 0.94
CA GLY A 124 16.06 9.45 1.31
C GLY A 124 15.27 8.48 2.20
N GLU A 125 13.96 8.66 2.30
CA GLU A 125 13.07 7.83 3.12
C GLU A 125 12.66 6.53 2.41
N LEU A 126 12.82 6.50 1.08
CA LEU A 126 12.71 5.29 0.27
C LEU A 126 13.79 5.25 -0.82
N SER A 127 14.09 4.04 -1.27
CA SER A 127 14.87 3.78 -2.48
C SER A 127 14.00 3.06 -3.50
N TYR A 128 14.30 3.24 -4.79
CA TYR A 128 13.55 2.58 -5.85
C TYR A 128 14.45 2.08 -7.00
N ARG A 129 13.93 1.15 -7.78
CA ARG A 129 14.46 0.71 -9.06
C ARG A 129 13.33 0.68 -10.08
N GLY A 130 13.54 1.38 -11.20
CA GLY A 130 12.62 1.33 -12.33
C GLY A 130 13.11 0.32 -13.38
N ALA A 131 12.23 -0.58 -13.80
CA ALA A 131 12.47 -1.49 -14.92
C ALA A 131 11.48 -1.18 -16.04
N LEU A 132 11.99 -0.78 -17.20
CA LEU A 132 11.18 -0.60 -18.39
C LEU A 132 10.91 -1.96 -19.06
N GLY A 133 9.67 -2.18 -19.49
CA GLY A 133 9.33 -3.30 -20.36
C GLY A 133 10.04 -3.18 -21.71
N ASN A 134 10.07 -4.26 -22.49
CA ASN A 134 10.74 -4.27 -23.80
C ASN A 134 9.82 -3.89 -24.98
N ALA A 135 8.52 -3.76 -24.73
CA ALA A 135 7.52 -3.43 -25.73
C ALA A 135 6.58 -2.32 -25.23
N PRO A 136 6.03 -1.49 -26.13
CA PRO A 136 4.96 -0.59 -25.77
C PRO A 136 3.77 -1.34 -25.18
N PHE A 137 3.09 -0.70 -24.24
CA PHE A 137 1.88 -1.19 -23.60
C PHE A 137 0.76 -0.17 -23.82
N THR A 138 -0.43 -0.66 -24.17
CA THR A 138 -1.60 0.18 -24.47
C THR A 138 -2.70 -0.13 -23.47
N VAL A 139 -3.31 0.93 -22.94
CA VAL A 139 -4.58 0.87 -22.20
C VAL A 139 -5.75 1.32 -23.06
N ALA A 140 -6.93 0.77 -22.80
CA ALA A 140 -8.15 1.12 -23.52
C ALA A 140 -8.66 2.54 -23.19
N ASN A 141 -8.45 3.01 -21.97
CA ASN A 141 -8.86 4.34 -21.52
C ASN A 141 -7.87 4.92 -20.50
N SER A 142 -7.98 6.22 -20.22
CA SER A 142 -7.16 6.91 -19.23
C SER A 142 -7.93 8.01 -18.50
N VAL A 143 -7.47 8.38 -17.30
CA VAL A 143 -7.92 9.56 -16.56
C VAL A 143 -6.71 10.40 -16.15
N VAL A 144 -6.56 11.58 -16.73
CA VAL A 144 -5.38 12.45 -16.50
C VAL A 144 -5.77 13.80 -15.92
N THR A 145 -6.70 14.50 -16.58
CA THR A 145 -7.09 15.89 -16.28
C THR A 145 -8.60 16.06 -16.11
N GLY A 146 -9.41 15.13 -16.61
CA GLY A 146 -10.87 15.13 -16.55
C GLY A 146 -11.44 14.84 -15.16
N ILE A 147 -10.88 15.46 -14.12
CA ILE A 147 -11.22 15.29 -12.71
C ILE A 147 -12.02 16.51 -12.26
N ASN A 148 -13.34 16.41 -12.35
CA ASN A 148 -14.23 17.55 -12.14
C ASN A 148 -15.19 17.31 -10.96
N PRO A 149 -15.48 18.33 -10.13
CA PRO A 149 -16.53 18.22 -9.14
C PRO A 149 -17.92 18.15 -9.81
N LEU A 150 -18.95 17.86 -9.01
CA LEU A 150 -20.35 17.99 -9.41
C LEU A 150 -20.63 19.39 -9.97
N PRO A 151 -21.47 19.49 -11.02
CA PRO A 151 -22.17 18.39 -11.70
C PRO A 151 -21.35 17.70 -12.83
N GLY A 152 -20.11 18.13 -13.08
CA GLY A 152 -19.31 17.76 -14.24
C GLY A 152 -18.48 16.48 -14.11
N VAL A 153 -18.80 15.63 -13.13
CA VAL A 153 -17.97 14.48 -12.73
C VAL A 153 -17.71 13.49 -13.87
N PHE A 154 -18.72 13.24 -14.71
CA PHE A 154 -18.58 12.32 -15.84
C PHE A 154 -17.87 13.00 -17.01
N THR A 155 -16.67 12.51 -17.32
CA THR A 155 -15.88 12.96 -18.48
C THR A 155 -15.67 11.86 -19.51
N GLY A 156 -15.85 10.58 -19.12
CA GLY A 156 -15.60 9.42 -19.98
C GLY A 156 -14.13 9.02 -20.10
N GLY A 157 -13.21 9.75 -19.45
CA GLY A 157 -11.76 9.59 -19.61
C GLY A 157 -11.22 10.20 -20.90
N GLU A 158 -9.90 10.23 -21.06
CA GLU A 158 -9.19 10.80 -22.20
C GLU A 158 -8.88 9.79 -23.32
N GLY A 159 -9.41 8.57 -23.21
CA GLY A 159 -9.27 7.52 -24.22
C GLY A 159 -7.96 6.73 -24.11
N ALA A 160 -7.70 5.93 -25.15
CA ALA A 160 -6.60 4.98 -25.16
C ALA A 160 -5.22 5.66 -25.15
N VAL A 161 -4.31 5.15 -24.33
CA VAL A 161 -2.94 5.67 -24.22
C VAL A 161 -1.96 4.53 -24.45
N THR A 162 -0.90 4.80 -25.20
CA THR A 162 0.23 3.88 -25.40
C THR A 162 1.49 4.50 -24.84
N GLY A 163 2.18 3.76 -23.98
CA GLY A 163 3.43 4.17 -23.35
C GLY A 163 4.42 3.01 -23.25
N GLN A 164 5.55 3.26 -22.60
CA GLN A 164 6.43 2.19 -22.16
C GLN A 164 5.97 1.71 -20.79
N LEU A 165 5.84 0.40 -20.61
CA LEU A 165 5.56 -0.18 -19.29
C LEU A 165 6.74 0.11 -18.35
N LEU A 166 6.46 0.64 -17.17
CA LEU A 166 7.43 0.86 -16.09
C LEU A 166 6.96 0.11 -14.86
N THR A 167 7.77 -0.84 -14.40
CA THR A 167 7.62 -1.46 -13.08
C THR A 167 8.59 -0.79 -12.11
N VAL A 168 8.07 -0.29 -11.00
CA VAL A 168 8.86 0.33 -9.93
C VAL A 168 8.90 -0.60 -8.73
N ASP A 169 10.08 -1.09 -8.41
CA ASP A 169 10.39 -1.73 -7.13
C ASP A 169 10.79 -0.66 -6.13
N PHE A 170 10.16 -0.62 -4.95
CA PHE A 170 10.51 0.32 -3.90
C PHE A 170 10.84 -0.38 -2.58
N SER A 171 11.66 0.27 -1.75
CA SER A 171 12.02 -0.18 -0.41
C SER A 171 12.16 1.02 0.51
N PHE A 172 11.46 0.99 1.64
CA PHE A 172 11.54 2.03 2.66
C PHE A 172 12.83 1.90 3.46
N ALA A 173 13.47 3.04 3.75
CA ALA A 173 14.60 3.08 4.66
C ALA A 173 14.18 2.63 6.06
N ASP A 174 13.04 3.15 6.53
CA ASP A 174 12.38 2.75 7.77
C ASP A 174 11.00 2.11 7.47
N PRO A 175 10.85 0.78 7.69
CA PRO A 175 9.58 0.09 7.48
C PRO A 175 8.43 0.71 8.26
N LEU A 176 7.28 0.84 7.60
CA LEU A 176 6.06 1.40 8.19
C LEU A 176 5.30 0.32 8.96
N LEU A 177 5.16 0.49 10.27
CA LEU A 177 4.32 -0.36 11.10
C LEU A 177 2.85 0.07 10.95
N LEU A 178 2.01 -0.81 10.44
CA LEU A 178 0.56 -0.65 10.39
C LEU A 178 -0.12 -1.72 11.23
N GLU A 179 -1.16 -1.32 11.96
CA GLU A 179 -2.07 -2.26 12.61
C GLU A 179 -2.92 -3.00 11.58
N ALA A 180 -3.62 -4.07 12.01
CA ALA A 180 -4.65 -4.68 11.18
C ALA A 180 -5.69 -3.63 10.77
N GLY A 181 -6.06 -3.61 9.50
CA GLY A 181 -6.95 -2.56 8.99
C GLY A 181 -7.05 -2.51 7.47
N HIS A 182 -7.81 -1.52 7.02
CA HIS A 182 -8.07 -1.20 5.62
C HIS A 182 -7.47 0.17 5.33
N TYR A 183 -6.59 0.24 4.34
CA TYR A 183 -5.82 1.43 4.03
C TYR A 183 -5.81 1.65 2.52
N PHE A 184 -5.40 2.84 2.11
CA PHE A 184 -5.10 3.17 0.72
C PHE A 184 -3.60 3.34 0.52
N PHE A 185 -3.11 2.89 -0.63
CA PHE A 185 -1.77 3.10 -1.14
C PHE A 185 -1.84 4.08 -2.31
N ARG A 186 -1.04 5.15 -2.24
CA ARG A 186 -0.97 6.21 -3.25
C ARG A 186 0.49 6.38 -3.66
N PRO A 187 0.91 5.88 -4.83
CA PRO A 187 2.23 6.17 -5.38
C PRO A 187 2.20 7.50 -6.15
N GLU A 188 3.29 8.26 -6.09
CA GLU A 188 3.59 9.34 -7.02
C GLU A 188 4.88 9.03 -7.77
N VAL A 189 4.92 9.37 -9.06
CA VAL A 189 6.16 9.33 -9.83
C VAL A 189 6.37 10.64 -10.59
N ARG A 190 7.44 11.36 -10.25
CA ARG A 190 7.96 12.45 -11.06
C ARG A 190 8.81 11.89 -12.19
N LEU A 191 8.45 12.22 -13.42
CA LEU A 191 9.24 11.88 -14.61
C LEU A 191 10.05 13.08 -15.07
N SER A 192 11.10 12.82 -15.84
CA SER A 192 11.87 13.87 -16.52
C SER A 192 11.09 14.61 -17.60
N ASP A 193 10.08 13.95 -18.15
CA ASP A 193 9.15 14.50 -19.13
C ASP A 193 7.83 13.71 -19.09
N GLY A 194 6.72 14.41 -19.34
CA GLY A 194 5.36 13.87 -19.33
C GLY A 194 4.84 13.42 -17.96
N THR A 195 3.77 12.62 -18.01
CA THR A 195 3.01 12.19 -16.83
C THR A 195 3.13 10.68 -16.65
N PHE A 196 3.36 10.23 -15.42
CA PHE A 196 3.25 8.82 -15.06
C PHE A 196 1.77 8.44 -14.92
N LEU A 197 1.38 7.34 -15.58
CA LEU A 197 0.02 6.80 -15.48
C LEU A 197 0.06 5.45 -14.77
N TRP A 198 -0.55 5.34 -13.60
CA TRP A 198 -0.66 4.09 -12.85
C TRP A 198 -1.68 3.17 -13.51
N LEU A 199 -1.32 1.90 -13.73
CA LEU A 199 -2.14 0.96 -14.49
C LEU A 199 -3.15 0.22 -13.62
N SER A 200 -4.34 -0.01 -14.17
CA SER A 200 -5.33 -0.91 -13.57
C SER A 200 -4.90 -2.37 -13.61
N ALA A 201 -5.41 -3.12 -12.64
CA ALA A 201 -5.43 -4.56 -12.49
C ALA A 201 -6.89 -5.04 -12.35
N ALA A 202 -7.09 -6.34 -12.57
CA ALA A 202 -8.41 -6.92 -12.57
C ALA A 202 -9.11 -6.82 -11.20
N LYS A 203 -10.43 -6.63 -11.25
CA LYS A 203 -11.35 -6.79 -10.13
C LYS A 203 -12.41 -7.85 -10.46
N PRO A 204 -12.70 -8.83 -9.59
CA PRO A 204 -12.10 -9.03 -8.27
C PRO A 204 -10.63 -9.48 -8.34
N ILE A 205 -9.88 -9.25 -7.26
CA ILE A 205 -8.54 -9.84 -7.09
C ILE A 205 -8.69 -11.36 -7.01
N VAL A 206 -7.89 -12.08 -7.81
CA VAL A 206 -7.82 -13.55 -7.81
C VAL A 206 -6.37 -13.99 -7.60
N ALA A 207 -6.16 -15.26 -7.23
CA ALA A 207 -4.82 -15.84 -7.11
C ALA A 207 -4.04 -15.66 -8.44
N PRO A 208 -2.75 -15.26 -8.39
CA PRO A 208 -1.86 -15.23 -7.22
C PRO A 208 -1.95 -13.95 -6.36
N GLY A 209 -2.87 -13.04 -6.64
CA GLY A 209 -3.15 -11.87 -5.81
C GLY A 209 -3.73 -12.25 -4.43
N THR A 210 -4.11 -11.23 -3.66
CA THR A 210 -4.63 -11.36 -2.30
C THR A 210 -6.10 -10.90 -2.26
N PRO A 211 -7.08 -11.80 -2.50
CA PRO A 211 -8.49 -11.45 -2.42
C PRO A 211 -8.90 -11.02 -1.01
N PHE A 212 -9.73 -9.98 -0.91
CA PHE A 212 -10.32 -9.52 0.35
C PHE A 212 -11.75 -9.02 0.14
N VAL A 213 -12.50 -8.80 1.23
CA VAL A 213 -13.89 -8.33 1.20
C VAL A 213 -14.13 -7.33 2.34
N PRO A 214 -14.77 -6.17 2.09
CA PRO A 214 -15.06 -5.64 0.76
C PRO A 214 -13.78 -5.18 0.05
N ASP A 215 -13.64 -5.53 -1.23
CA ASP A 215 -12.62 -5.00 -2.13
C ASP A 215 -13.15 -3.69 -2.73
N LEU A 216 -12.53 -2.53 -2.43
CA LEU A 216 -13.08 -1.21 -2.78
C LEU A 216 -12.86 -0.87 -4.27
N GLN A 217 -12.20 0.22 -4.64
CA GLN A 217 -11.87 0.53 -6.04
C GLN A 217 -10.87 1.67 -6.08
N SER A 218 -10.25 1.89 -7.23
CA SER A 218 -9.30 3.00 -7.37
C SER A 218 -9.99 4.37 -7.42
N TRP A 219 -9.39 5.32 -6.70
CA TRP A 219 -9.85 6.70 -6.56
C TRP A 219 -8.80 7.67 -7.11
N ILE A 220 -9.25 8.85 -7.54
CA ILE A 220 -8.38 9.91 -8.02
C ILE A 220 -8.84 11.28 -7.51
N ARG A 221 -7.89 12.20 -7.32
CA ARG A 221 -8.15 13.62 -7.13
C ARG A 221 -7.07 14.48 -7.78
N ASP A 222 -7.40 15.75 -7.98
CA ASP A 222 -6.44 16.80 -8.31
C ASP A 222 -6.47 17.89 -7.22
N SER A 223 -5.54 18.84 -7.29
CA SER A 223 -5.51 19.97 -6.37
C SER A 223 -6.78 20.85 -6.39
N GLY A 224 -7.58 20.78 -7.46
CA GLY A 224 -8.85 21.48 -7.56
C GLY A 224 -10.00 20.74 -6.89
N LEU A 225 -9.90 19.43 -6.70
CA LEU A 225 -10.89 18.58 -6.04
C LEU A 225 -10.60 18.41 -4.54
N SER A 226 -9.33 18.51 -4.14
CA SER A 226 -8.90 18.36 -2.74
C SER A 226 -9.81 19.13 -1.74
N PRO A 227 -10.17 18.51 -0.60
CA PRO A 227 -9.73 17.20 -0.13
C PRO A 227 -10.53 16.00 -0.70
N ASP A 228 -11.46 16.23 -1.63
CA ASP A 228 -12.34 15.19 -2.16
C ASP A 228 -11.67 14.24 -3.14
N TRP A 229 -12.28 13.05 -3.26
CA TRP A 229 -11.88 11.97 -4.15
C TRP A 229 -13.05 11.53 -5.03
N LEU A 230 -12.73 11.10 -6.25
CA LEU A 230 -13.69 10.51 -7.19
C LEU A 230 -13.31 9.07 -7.50
N ARG A 231 -14.31 8.20 -7.65
CA ARG A 231 -14.09 6.83 -8.13
C ARG A 231 -13.82 6.86 -9.62
N ILE A 232 -12.68 6.31 -10.04
CA ILE A 232 -12.26 6.41 -11.45
C ILE A 232 -13.26 5.66 -12.35
N GLY A 233 -13.48 4.37 -12.07
CA GLY A 233 -14.35 3.53 -12.88
C GLY A 233 -15.81 3.99 -12.86
N THR A 234 -16.38 4.29 -11.69
CA THR A 234 -17.83 4.52 -11.60
C THR A 234 -18.24 5.97 -11.81
N ASP A 235 -17.52 6.93 -11.22
CA ASP A 235 -17.92 8.34 -11.27
C ASP A 235 -17.46 9.00 -12.58
N ILE A 236 -16.18 8.83 -12.93
CA ILE A 236 -15.54 9.57 -14.04
C ILE A 236 -15.82 8.90 -15.39
N THR A 237 -15.65 7.58 -15.49
CA THR A 237 -15.71 6.86 -16.77
C THR A 237 -17.01 6.07 -16.98
N ARG A 238 -17.74 5.76 -15.91
CA ARG A 238 -18.92 4.85 -15.91
C ARG A 238 -18.59 3.45 -16.47
N GLU A 239 -17.36 3.02 -16.29
CA GLU A 239 -16.90 1.66 -16.53
C GLU A 239 -17.01 0.80 -15.25
N ALA A 240 -16.60 -0.47 -15.34
CA ALA A 240 -16.54 -1.34 -14.18
C ALA A 240 -15.47 -0.84 -13.17
N PRO A 241 -15.71 -0.94 -11.85
CA PRO A 241 -14.66 -0.71 -10.86
C PRO A 241 -13.46 -1.64 -11.09
N PHE A 242 -12.27 -1.14 -10.80
CA PHE A 242 -11.01 -1.87 -10.95
C PHE A 242 -10.11 -1.60 -9.73
N ASN A 243 -9.03 -2.38 -9.64
CA ASN A 243 -7.94 -2.17 -8.68
C ASN A 243 -6.74 -1.60 -9.43
N ALA A 244 -5.83 -0.89 -8.78
CA ALA A 244 -4.59 -0.46 -9.40
C ALA A 244 -3.52 -1.56 -9.25
N SER A 245 -2.55 -1.66 -10.15
CA SER A 245 -1.55 -2.74 -10.14
C SER A 245 -0.42 -2.44 -9.17
N PHE A 246 -0.45 -3.10 -8.01
CA PHE A 246 0.61 -3.02 -7.00
C PHE A 246 0.68 -4.24 -6.08
N SER A 247 1.77 -4.28 -5.31
CA SER A 247 2.01 -5.23 -4.24
C SER A 247 2.78 -4.58 -3.09
N LEU A 248 2.59 -5.11 -1.90
CA LEU A 248 3.29 -4.70 -0.69
C LEU A 248 4.02 -5.90 -0.10
N THR A 249 5.23 -5.65 0.37
CA THR A 249 6.10 -6.64 1.00
C THR A 249 6.55 -6.18 2.37
N GLY A 250 6.83 -7.14 3.25
CA GLY A 250 7.20 -6.83 4.61
C GLY A 250 7.09 -8.03 5.53
N SER A 251 6.87 -7.80 6.82
CA SER A 251 6.74 -8.87 7.80
C SER A 251 5.53 -8.64 8.69
N ALA A 252 4.75 -9.71 8.90
CA ALA A 252 3.74 -9.70 9.94
C ALA A 252 4.42 -9.59 11.31
N VAL A 253 3.89 -8.76 12.19
CA VAL A 253 4.31 -8.72 13.59
C VAL A 253 3.78 -9.99 14.26
N PRO A 254 4.64 -10.85 14.83
CA PRO A 254 4.18 -11.99 15.60
C PRO A 254 3.32 -11.48 16.75
N GLU A 255 2.12 -12.05 16.91
CA GLU A 255 1.33 -11.79 18.10
C GLU A 255 2.16 -12.15 19.32
N PRO A 256 2.18 -11.32 20.38
CA PRO A 256 2.94 -11.62 21.57
C PRO A 256 2.56 -13.02 22.06
N ALA A 257 3.54 -13.92 22.15
CA ALA A 257 3.35 -15.26 22.69
C ALA A 257 3.05 -15.24 24.20
N SER A 258 2.48 -14.15 24.72
CA SER A 258 2.18 -13.89 26.13
C SER A 258 1.47 -15.09 26.77
N TRP A 259 0.60 -15.78 26.05
CA TRP A 259 -0.13 -16.93 26.58
C TRP A 259 0.77 -18.16 26.66
N ALA A 260 1.59 -18.42 25.64
CA ALA A 260 2.58 -19.49 25.67
C ALA A 260 3.66 -19.24 26.73
N MET A 261 4.14 -18.01 26.86
CA MET A 261 5.10 -17.59 27.90
C MET A 261 4.49 -17.67 29.30
N MET A 262 3.20 -17.33 29.45
CA MET A 262 2.46 -17.49 30.71
C MET A 262 2.28 -18.97 31.06
N ILE A 263 1.90 -19.83 30.10
CA ILE A 263 1.74 -21.27 30.31
C ILE A 263 3.09 -21.92 30.65
N ILE A 264 4.16 -21.56 29.93
CA ILE A 264 5.52 -22.05 30.23
C ILE A 264 5.96 -21.54 31.60
N GLY A 265 5.75 -20.26 31.91
CA GLY A 265 6.08 -19.66 33.20
C GLY A 265 5.37 -20.35 34.37
N PHE A 266 4.04 -20.51 34.30
CA PHE A 266 3.28 -21.20 35.33
C PHE A 266 3.56 -22.70 35.37
N GLY A 267 3.81 -23.34 34.24
CA GLY A 267 4.22 -24.74 34.15
C GLY A 267 5.54 -24.99 34.87
N LEU A 268 6.54 -24.13 34.67
CA LEU A 268 7.83 -24.18 35.36
C LEU A 268 7.69 -23.93 36.86
N VAL A 269 6.91 -22.94 37.28
CA VAL A 269 6.62 -22.67 38.70
C VAL A 269 5.92 -23.87 39.35
N GLY A 270 4.90 -24.42 38.71
CA GLY A 270 4.16 -25.60 39.18
C GLY A 270 5.05 -26.83 39.32
N ALA A 271 5.92 -27.09 38.34
CA ALA A 271 6.89 -28.19 38.39
C ALA A 271 7.92 -28.01 39.53
N ALA A 272 8.40 -26.79 39.74
CA ALA A 272 9.33 -26.47 40.83
C ALA A 272 8.68 -26.66 42.22
N LEU A 273 7.42 -26.26 42.39
CA LEU A 273 6.65 -26.47 43.63
C LEU A 273 6.41 -27.95 43.91
N ARG A 274 6.06 -28.75 42.89
CA ARG A 274 5.88 -30.21 43.03
C ARG A 274 7.18 -30.92 43.43
N ARG A 275 8.33 -30.50 42.88
CA ARG A 275 9.62 -31.09 43.20
C ARG A 275 10.04 -30.85 44.65
N LYS A 276 9.69 -29.70 45.24
CA LYS A 276 9.95 -29.41 46.67
C LYS A 276 9.11 -30.29 47.60
N ALA A 277 7.85 -30.55 47.24
CA ALA A 277 6.96 -31.39 48.05
C ALA A 277 7.35 -32.88 48.05
N ALA A 278 8.06 -33.37 47.02
CA ALA A 278 8.48 -34.77 46.93
C ALA A 278 9.83 -35.07 47.63
N ILE A 279 10.54 -34.05 48.10
CA ILE A 279 11.86 -34.15 48.77
C ILE A 279 11.74 -33.91 50.29
N ALA A 280 10.59 -33.43 50.76
CA ALA A 280 10.22 -33.32 52.17
C ALA A 280 9.47 -34.58 52.62
#